data_AF-A0AAF0Q367-F1
#
_entry.id   AF-A0AAF0Q367-F1
#
_cell.length_a   1.000
_cell.length_b   1.000
_cell.length_c   1.000
_cell.angle_alpha   90.00
_cell.angle_beta   90.00
_cell.angle_gamma   90.00
#
_symmetry.space_group_name_H-M   'P 1'
#
loop_
_entity.id
_entity.type
_entity.pdbx_description
1 polymer ?
#
loop_
_entity_poly.entity_id
_entity_poly.type
_entity_poly.pdbx_seq_one_letter_code
_entity_poly.pdbx_strand_id
1 'polypeptide(L)'
;MGEDHFWAIRGGGGTSFGLIISWKVKLLDIPEKVTIFKVTRTLEQNATQLIYKWQHIADKVDDNLLLRIFLWNTESQLSHGKKTVHAFFFTMFIGGVDDLLHEMQDRFPELGLVKKDCIEMSWIESILFFNSLPRGTSPDVLLHWNSSIIM
;
A
#
# COMPACT_ATOMS: atom_id res chain seq x y z
N MET A 1 -16.56 -0.44 30.32
CA MET A 1 -16.43 -1.73 29.61
C MET A 1 -15.32 -2.50 30.30
N GLY A 2 -15.51 -3.79 30.63
CA GLY A 2 -14.45 -4.62 31.21
C GLY A 2 -13.43 -5.08 30.16
N GLU A 3 -12.27 -5.56 30.59
CA GLU A 3 -11.15 -5.92 29.71
C GLU A 3 -11.51 -7.01 28.68
N ASP A 4 -12.24 -8.05 29.08
CA ASP A 4 -12.63 -9.13 28.16
C ASP A 4 -13.48 -8.63 26.99
N HIS A 5 -14.42 -7.72 27.27
CA HIS A 5 -15.25 -7.10 26.24
C HIS A 5 -14.43 -6.15 25.38
N PHE A 6 -13.54 -5.36 26.00
CA PHE A 6 -12.68 -4.42 25.26
C PHE A 6 -11.66 -5.12 24.36
N TRP A 7 -11.18 -6.30 24.77
CA TRP A 7 -10.35 -7.16 23.93
C TRP A 7 -11.16 -7.74 22.76
N ALA A 8 -12.35 -8.29 23.03
CA ALA A 8 -13.18 -8.95 22.01
C ALA A 8 -13.54 -8.01 20.84
N ILE A 9 -13.86 -6.74 21.12
CA ILE A 9 -14.23 -5.78 20.08
C ILE A 9 -13.05 -5.29 19.22
N ARG A 10 -11.78 -5.53 19.63
CA ARG A 10 -10.57 -5.11 18.91
C ARG A 10 -10.04 -6.19 17.95
N GLY A 11 -10.95 -6.92 17.30
CA GLY A 11 -10.60 -7.91 16.27
C GLY A 11 -11.63 -9.04 16.11
N GLY A 12 -12.49 -9.28 17.10
CA GLY A 12 -13.48 -10.36 17.08
C GLY A 12 -14.75 -10.11 16.25
N GLY A 13 -14.84 -8.95 15.58
CA GLY A 13 -16.03 -8.55 14.83
C GLY A 13 -17.10 -7.90 15.71
N GLY A 14 -17.34 -6.60 15.54
CA GLY A 14 -18.20 -5.82 16.43
C GLY A 14 -19.66 -6.31 16.50
N THR A 15 -20.19 -6.89 15.42
CA THR A 15 -21.58 -7.35 15.33
C THR A 15 -21.94 -8.45 16.33
N SER A 16 -20.96 -9.22 16.79
CA SER A 16 -21.15 -10.28 17.79
C SER A 16 -21.23 -9.79 19.23
N PHE A 17 -20.80 -8.55 19.50
CA PHE A 17 -20.60 -8.03 20.87
C PHE A 17 -21.43 -6.76 21.17
N GLY A 18 -22.32 -6.37 20.25
CA GLY A 18 -23.28 -5.29 20.43
C GLY A 18 -23.10 -4.12 19.45
N LEU A 19 -23.73 -2.99 19.76
CA LEU A 19 -23.63 -1.76 18.96
C LEU A 19 -22.51 -0.87 19.50
N ILE A 20 -21.41 -0.76 18.75
CA ILE A 20 -20.29 0.12 19.09
C ILE A 20 -20.65 1.56 18.69
N ILE A 21 -20.73 2.46 19.67
CA ILE A 21 -21.13 3.86 19.45
C ILE A 21 -19.96 4.82 19.21
N SER A 22 -18.76 4.50 19.69
CA SER A 22 -17.58 5.36 19.54
C SER A 22 -16.29 4.58 19.82
N TRP A 23 -15.17 5.11 19.32
CA TRP A 23 -13.81 4.65 19.63
C TRP A 23 -12.98 5.80 20.15
N LYS A 24 -12.20 5.53 21.21
CA LYS A 24 -11.09 6.41 21.61
C LYS A 24 -9.82 5.89 20.96
N VAL A 25 -9.35 6.57 19.92
CA VAL A 25 -8.13 6.20 19.20
C VAL A 25 -6.91 6.88 19.82
N LYS A 26 -5.75 6.23 19.74
CA LYS A 26 -4.45 6.82 20.04
C LYS A 26 -3.79 7.18 18.72
N LEU A 27 -3.51 8.47 18.52
CA LEU A 27 -2.76 8.91 17.34
C LEU A 27 -1.29 8.51 17.46
N LEU A 28 -0.66 8.25 16.32
CA LEU A 28 0.76 7.98 16.21
C LEU A 28 1.44 9.16 15.52
N ASP A 29 2.66 9.45 15.93
CA ASP A 29 3.49 10.44 15.27
C ASP A 29 4.06 9.86 13.98
N ILE A 30 3.90 10.60 12.89
CA ILE A 30 4.39 10.23 11.56
C ILE A 30 5.22 11.40 11.04
N PRO A 31 6.37 11.17 10.37
CA PRO A 31 7.13 12.23 9.73
C PRO A 31 6.28 13.05 8.76
N GLU A 32 6.67 14.30 8.56
CA GLU A 32 5.96 15.22 7.66
C GLU A 32 5.87 14.67 6.23
N LYS A 33 6.87 13.88 5.81
CA LYS A 33 6.93 13.25 4.50
C LYS A 33 7.09 11.75 4.62
N VAL A 34 6.38 11.05 3.75
CA VAL A 34 6.52 9.62 3.47
C VAL A 34 6.90 9.45 2.01
N THR A 35 7.52 8.31 1.68
CA THR A 35 7.86 7.97 0.30
C THR A 35 6.98 6.83 -0.19
N ILE A 36 6.42 6.99 -1.38
CA ILE A 36 5.64 5.94 -2.05
C ILE A 36 6.27 5.59 -3.40
N PHE A 37 6.00 4.39 -3.90
CA PHE A 37 6.19 4.03 -5.30
C PHE A 37 5.06 3.11 -5.76
N LYS A 38 4.85 3.11 -7.07
CA LYS A 38 3.98 2.17 -7.77
C LYS A 38 4.71 1.66 -9.01
N VAL A 39 5.21 0.43 -8.94
CA VAL A 39 5.96 -0.21 -10.04
C VAL A 39 5.15 -1.37 -10.59
N THR A 40 4.97 -1.40 -11.91
CA THR A 40 4.20 -2.44 -12.60
C THR A 40 5.13 -3.36 -13.40
N ARG A 41 4.84 -4.67 -13.38
CA ARG A 41 5.52 -5.68 -14.19
C ARG A 41 4.50 -6.64 -14.79
N THR A 42 4.69 -7.00 -16.06
CA THR A 42 3.89 -8.03 -16.73
C THR A 42 4.54 -9.41 -16.62
N LEU A 43 3.83 -10.48 -16.97
CA LEU A 43 4.41 -11.83 -17.03
C LEU A 43 5.65 -11.88 -17.94
N GLU A 44 5.58 -11.19 -19.07
CA GLU A 44 6.66 -11.08 -20.06
C GLU A 44 7.85 -10.25 -19.54
N GLN A 45 7.65 -9.49 -18.46
CA GLN A 45 8.67 -8.74 -17.73
C GLN A 45 9.09 -9.44 -16.43
N ASN A 46 9.05 -10.77 -16.40
CA ASN A 46 9.47 -11.61 -15.26
C ASN A 46 8.66 -11.37 -13.97
N ALA A 47 7.38 -10.99 -14.05
CA ALA A 47 6.56 -10.78 -12.85
C ALA A 47 6.51 -12.02 -11.94
N THR A 48 6.50 -13.23 -12.48
CA THR A 48 6.46 -14.47 -11.67
C THR A 48 7.67 -14.59 -10.74
N GLN A 49 8.88 -14.33 -11.24
CA GLN A 49 10.10 -14.38 -10.44
C GLN A 49 10.12 -13.27 -9.38
N LEU A 50 9.64 -12.07 -9.72
CA LEU A 50 9.53 -10.96 -8.77
C LEU A 50 8.52 -11.25 -7.66
N ILE A 51 7.36 -11.83 -7.98
CA ILE A 51 6.37 -12.25 -6.99
C ILE A 51 6.96 -13.32 -6.08
N TYR A 52 7.65 -14.31 -6.66
CA TYR A 52 8.31 -15.34 -5.87
C TYR A 52 9.33 -14.75 -4.88
N LYS A 53 10.16 -13.81 -5.34
CA LYS A 53 11.08 -13.08 -4.46
C LYS A 53 10.33 -12.30 -3.38
N TRP A 54 9.30 -11.54 -3.76
CA TRP A 54 8.45 -10.77 -2.84
C TRP A 54 7.89 -11.64 -1.71
N GLN A 55 7.39 -12.84 -2.02
CA GLN A 55 6.86 -13.78 -1.02
C GLN A 55 7.87 -14.17 0.07
N HIS A 56 9.18 -14.07 -0.19
CA HIS A 56 10.23 -14.45 0.75
C HIS A 56 10.80 -13.29 1.56
N ILE A 57 10.51 -12.06 1.17
CA ILE A 57 11.10 -10.84 1.77
C ILE A 57 10.07 -9.89 2.36
N ALA A 58 8.81 -9.91 1.89
CA ALA A 58 7.83 -8.87 2.23
C ALA A 58 7.48 -8.81 3.73
N ASP A 59 7.68 -9.91 4.45
CA ASP A 59 7.51 -10.02 5.90
C ASP A 59 8.79 -9.69 6.70
N LYS A 60 9.90 -9.37 6.02
CA LYS A 60 11.25 -9.19 6.60
C LYS A 60 11.91 -7.85 6.24
N VAL A 61 11.21 -7.01 5.49
CA VAL A 61 11.62 -5.62 5.23
C VAL A 61 11.56 -4.81 6.52
N ASP A 62 12.19 -3.64 6.54
CA ASP A 62 12.08 -2.68 7.64
C ASP A 62 10.61 -2.42 8.04
N ASP A 63 10.33 -2.28 9.35
CA ASP A 63 8.98 -2.07 9.88
C ASP A 63 8.32 -0.77 9.36
N ASN A 64 9.12 0.19 8.89
CA ASN A 64 8.64 1.42 8.26
C ASN A 64 8.22 1.20 6.80
N LEU A 65 8.48 0.04 6.21
CA LEU A 65 8.23 -0.27 4.80
C LEU A 65 7.04 -1.23 4.66
N LEU A 66 5.95 -0.71 4.11
CA LEU A 66 4.87 -1.55 3.61
C LEU A 66 5.20 -2.00 2.18
N LEU A 67 5.28 -3.30 1.90
CA LEU A 67 5.47 -3.82 0.54
C LEU A 67 4.32 -4.73 0.12
N ARG A 68 3.41 -4.22 -0.71
CA ARG A 68 2.24 -4.98 -1.20
C ARG A 68 2.34 -5.29 -2.68
N ILE A 69 1.66 -6.36 -3.09
CA ILE A 69 1.38 -6.64 -4.49
C ILE A 69 -0.12 -6.67 -4.76
N PHE A 70 -0.51 -6.20 -5.94
CA PHE A 70 -1.82 -6.45 -6.51
C PHE A 70 -1.69 -7.12 -7.86
N LEU A 71 -2.55 -8.09 -8.15
CA LEU A 71 -2.54 -8.86 -9.38
C LEU A 71 -3.85 -8.66 -10.13
N TRP A 72 -3.78 -8.18 -11.37
CA TRP A 72 -4.96 -7.98 -12.22
C TRP A 72 -4.70 -8.53 -13.62
N ASN A 73 -5.73 -8.97 -14.32
CA ASN A 73 -5.62 -9.29 -15.74
C ASN A 73 -5.65 -8.00 -16.58
N THR A 74 -4.87 -7.94 -17.64
CA THR A 74 -4.89 -6.84 -18.61
C THR A 74 -4.70 -7.35 -20.03
N GLU A 75 -4.87 -6.51 -21.03
CA GLU A 75 -4.56 -6.85 -22.42
C GLU A 75 -3.04 -6.87 -22.64
N SER A 76 -2.56 -7.91 -23.32
CA SER A 76 -1.15 -8.03 -23.66
C SER A 76 -0.79 -7.05 -24.76
N GLN A 77 0.21 -6.20 -24.51
CA GLN A 77 0.78 -5.30 -25.52
C GLN A 77 1.51 -6.06 -26.64
N LEU A 78 1.93 -7.31 -26.36
CA LEU A 78 2.69 -8.15 -27.29
C LEU A 78 1.77 -9.01 -28.17
N SER A 79 0.52 -9.20 -27.78
CA SER A 79 -0.43 -10.06 -28.48
C SER A 79 -1.82 -9.47 -28.37
N HIS A 80 -2.22 -8.70 -29.38
CA HIS A 80 -3.57 -8.14 -29.48
C HIS A 80 -4.63 -9.23 -29.27
N GLY A 81 -5.58 -8.96 -28.36
CA GLY A 81 -6.67 -9.88 -28.01
C GLY A 81 -6.30 -10.97 -27.00
N LYS A 82 -5.04 -11.09 -26.57
CA LYS A 82 -4.66 -11.99 -25.46
C LYS A 82 -4.56 -11.24 -24.15
N LYS A 83 -4.92 -11.91 -23.05
CA LYS A 83 -4.75 -11.38 -21.69
C LYS A 83 -3.38 -11.75 -21.14
N THR A 84 -2.79 -10.86 -20.35
CA THR A 84 -1.62 -11.11 -19.51
C THR A 84 -1.94 -10.72 -18.06
N VAL A 85 -1.06 -11.08 -17.12
CA VAL A 85 -1.16 -10.67 -15.71
C VAL A 85 -0.25 -9.48 -15.48
N HIS A 86 -0.79 -8.42 -14.88
CA HIS A 86 -0.02 -7.33 -14.33
C HIS A 86 0.15 -7.50 -12.82
N ALA A 87 1.38 -7.39 -12.35
CA ALA A 87 1.74 -7.28 -10.95
C ALA A 87 2.10 -5.84 -10.60
N PHE A 88 1.38 -5.27 -9.64
CA PHE A 88 1.56 -3.92 -9.15
C PHE A 88 2.21 -3.97 -7.78
N PHE A 89 3.50 -3.65 -7.73
CA PHE A 89 4.25 -3.48 -6.48
C PHE A 89 3.98 -2.08 -5.95
N PHE A 90 3.44 -2.02 -4.74
CA PHE A 90 2.99 -0.79 -4.12
C PHE A 90 3.62 -0.66 -2.73
N THR A 91 4.16 0.52 -2.43
CA THR A 91 4.74 0.80 -1.11
C THR A 91 4.20 2.07 -0.45
N MET A 92 4.28 2.09 0.87
CA MET A 92 4.44 3.30 1.67
C MET A 92 5.61 3.08 2.63
N PHE A 93 6.56 3.99 2.59
CA PHE A 93 7.73 4.00 3.45
C PHE A 93 7.69 5.23 4.35
N ILE A 94 7.77 4.99 5.66
CA ILE A 94 7.81 6.04 6.68
C ILE A 94 9.25 6.58 6.77
N GLY A 95 9.65 7.33 5.74
CA GLY A 95 11.00 7.88 5.61
C GLY A 95 11.25 8.51 4.25
N GLY A 96 12.49 8.96 4.04
CA GLY A 96 12.92 9.63 2.81
C GLY A 96 13.22 8.68 1.67
N VAL A 97 13.27 9.22 0.45
CA VAL A 97 13.49 8.42 -0.77
C VAL A 97 14.85 7.73 -0.81
N ASP A 98 15.89 8.34 -0.26
CA ASP A 98 17.24 7.77 -0.31
C ASP A 98 17.36 6.53 0.61
N ASP A 99 16.72 6.56 1.79
CA ASP A 99 16.63 5.42 2.71
C ASP A 99 15.79 4.28 2.12
N LEU A 100 14.67 4.61 1.45
CA LEU A 100 13.87 3.63 0.74
C LEU A 100 14.66 2.92 -0.37
N LEU A 101 15.41 3.68 -1.17
CA LEU A 101 16.23 3.12 -2.23
C LEU A 101 17.32 2.21 -1.67
N HIS A 102 17.93 2.59 -0.54
CA HIS A 102 18.89 1.75 0.15
C HIS A 102 18.26 0.41 0.59
N GLU A 103 17.11 0.44 1.28
CA GLU A 103 16.41 -0.77 1.73
C GLU A 103 16.01 -1.67 0.54
N MET A 104 15.49 -1.08 -0.52
CA MET A 104 15.08 -1.83 -1.71
C MET A 104 16.27 -2.41 -2.48
N GLN A 105 17.43 -1.74 -2.48
CA GLN A 105 18.64 -2.26 -3.10
C GLN A 105 19.23 -3.44 -2.33
N ASP A 106 19.10 -3.47 -1.00
CA ASP A 106 19.55 -4.59 -0.17
C ASP A 106 18.59 -5.80 -0.28
N ARG A 107 17.28 -5.55 -0.12
CA ARG A 107 16.28 -6.63 0.01
C ARG A 107 15.67 -7.08 -1.31
N PHE A 108 15.46 -6.15 -2.24
CA PHE A 108 14.73 -6.41 -3.48
C PHE A 108 15.31 -5.71 -4.73
N PRO A 109 16.63 -5.85 -4.98
CA PRO A 109 17.27 -5.18 -6.12
C PRO A 109 16.68 -5.60 -7.47
N GLU A 110 16.11 -6.82 -7.56
CA GLU A 110 15.52 -7.35 -8.78
C GLU A 110 14.30 -6.56 -9.25
N LEU A 111 13.62 -5.83 -8.36
CA LEU A 111 12.51 -4.95 -8.74
C LEU A 111 12.99 -3.80 -9.62
N GLY A 112 14.26 -3.39 -9.49
CA GLY A 112 14.88 -2.32 -10.28
C GLY A 112 14.29 -0.95 -9.98
N LEU A 113 13.95 -0.69 -8.71
CA LEU A 113 13.40 0.59 -8.27
C LEU A 113 14.43 1.70 -8.45
N VAL A 114 14.01 2.84 -9.00
CA VAL A 114 14.86 4.03 -9.11
C VAL A 114 14.16 5.26 -8.57
N LYS A 115 14.94 6.32 -8.25
CA LYS A 115 14.44 7.55 -7.63
C LYS A 115 13.25 8.20 -8.35
N LYS A 116 13.21 8.12 -9.69
CA LYS A 116 12.10 8.66 -10.51
C LYS A 116 10.77 7.93 -10.33
N ASP A 117 10.79 6.69 -9.83
CA ASP A 117 9.59 5.91 -9.55
C ASP A 117 9.00 6.24 -8.17
N CYS A 118 9.77 6.97 -7.35
CA CYS A 118 9.42 7.33 -5.98
C CYS A 118 8.82 8.74 -5.94
N ILE A 119 7.87 8.94 -5.05
CA ILE A 119 7.22 10.23 -4.80
C ILE A 119 7.20 10.48 -3.30
N GLU A 120 7.78 11.59 -2.88
CA GLU A 120 7.64 12.08 -1.50
C GLU A 120 6.40 12.96 -1.38
N MET A 121 5.60 12.73 -0.34
CA MET A 121 4.39 13.49 -0.04
C MET A 121 4.07 13.39 1.45
N SER A 122 3.11 14.17 1.93
CA SER A 122 2.64 14.01 3.31
C SER A 122 1.90 12.68 3.51
N TRP A 123 1.84 12.21 4.76
CA TRP A 123 1.13 10.97 5.08
C TRP A 123 -0.33 11.00 4.61
N ILE A 124 -1.02 12.12 4.79
CA ILE A 124 -2.44 12.24 4.41
C ILE A 124 -2.63 12.26 2.88
N GLU A 125 -1.71 12.86 2.13
CA GLU A 125 -1.73 12.79 0.66
C GLU A 125 -1.50 11.36 0.16
N SER A 126 -0.69 10.57 0.88
CA SER A 126 -0.49 9.15 0.54
C SER A 126 -1.81 8.38 0.62
N ILE A 127 -2.68 8.67 1.60
CA ILE A 127 -4.00 8.04 1.72
C ILE A 127 -4.86 8.37 0.50
N LEU A 128 -4.82 9.60 0.00
CA LEU A 128 -5.53 9.99 -1.23
C LEU A 128 -4.98 9.24 -2.44
N PHE A 129 -3.64 9.13 -2.55
CA PHE A 129 -2.98 8.40 -3.62
C PHE A 129 -3.35 6.91 -3.62
N PHE A 130 -3.40 6.27 -2.44
CA PHE A 130 -3.83 4.87 -2.28
C PHE A 130 -5.27 4.63 -2.74
N ASN A 131 -6.14 5.64 -2.62
CA ASN A 131 -7.52 5.59 -3.10
C ASN A 131 -7.66 6.04 -4.57
N SER A 132 -6.55 6.12 -5.31
CA SER A 132 -6.52 6.54 -6.72
C SER A 132 -7.14 7.92 -6.99
N LEU A 133 -7.13 8.80 -5.98
CA LEU A 133 -7.61 10.18 -6.15
C LEU A 133 -6.54 11.03 -6.86
N PRO A 134 -6.96 12.05 -7.64
CA PRO A 134 -6.02 12.96 -8.29
C PRO A 134 -5.09 13.65 -7.28
N ARG A 135 -3.85 13.90 -7.71
CA ARG A 135 -2.92 14.69 -6.88
C ARG A 135 -3.46 16.11 -6.70
N GLY A 136 -3.37 16.63 -5.47
CA GLY A 136 -3.89 17.94 -5.11
C GLY A 136 -5.36 17.96 -4.69
N THR A 137 -6.03 16.80 -4.63
CA THR A 137 -7.34 16.70 -3.96
C THR A 137 -7.22 17.14 -2.51
N SER A 138 -8.17 17.96 -2.04
CA SER A 138 -8.21 18.38 -0.63
C SER A 138 -8.40 17.16 0.28
N PRO A 139 -7.64 17.04 1.39
CA PRO A 139 -7.86 16.01 2.40
C PRO A 139 -9.27 15.99 2.99
N ASP A 140 -10.02 17.09 2.90
CA ASP A 140 -11.40 17.19 3.40
C ASP A 140 -12.34 16.17 2.77
N VAL A 141 -12.00 15.63 1.58
CA VAL A 141 -12.76 14.54 0.96
C VAL A 141 -12.88 13.32 1.88
N LEU A 142 -11.90 13.10 2.76
CA LEU A 142 -11.87 12.00 3.73
C LEU A 142 -12.90 12.18 4.85
N LEU A 143 -13.38 13.41 5.10
CA LEU A 143 -14.46 13.68 6.07
C LEU A 143 -15.84 13.26 5.54
N HIS A 144 -15.98 13.16 4.21
CA HIS A 144 -17.22 12.85 3.53
C HIS A 144 -17.15 11.54 2.73
N TRP A 145 -16.23 10.65 3.12
CA TRP A 145 -15.97 9.41 2.41
C TRP A 145 -17.23 8.54 2.33
N ASN A 146 -17.84 8.51 1.14
CA ASN A 146 -18.97 7.65 0.81
C ASN A 146 -18.43 6.43 0.05
N SER A 147 -18.85 5.22 0.41
CA SER A 147 -18.30 3.93 -0.03
C SER A 147 -18.47 3.59 -1.52
N SER A 148 -18.88 4.55 -2.34
CA SER A 148 -19.20 4.39 -3.76
C SER A 148 -18.03 4.67 -4.72
N ILE A 149 -16.84 5.06 -4.21
CA ILE A 149 -15.68 5.42 -5.04
C ILE A 149 -14.58 4.34 -4.94
N ILE A 150 -14.95 3.08 -5.18
CA ILE A 150 -13.97 2.01 -5.41
C ILE A 150 -14.36 1.32 -6.71
N MET A 151 -13.60 1.58 -7.77
CA MET A 151 -13.61 0.81 -9.02
C MET A 151 -12.19 0.30 -9.27
#